data_AF-A0A059DM04-F1
#
_entry.id   AF-A0A059DM04-F1
#
_cell.length_a   1.000
_cell.length_b   1.000
_cell.length_c   1.000
_cell.angle_alpha   90.00
_cell.angle_beta   90.00
_cell.angle_gamma   90.00
#
_symmetry.space_group_name_H-M   'P 1'
#
loop_
_entity.id
_entity.type
_entity.pdbx_description
1 polymer ?
#
loop_
_entity_poly.entity_id
_entity_poly.type
_entity_poly.pdbx_seq_one_letter_code
_entity_poly.pdbx_strand_id
1 'polypeptide(L)'
;MGRYKSVLMAEKDARDFPHHVELPIPPFGLGKRLDIIAVWLNTHIGPEWRSHSHLEKGEHTASYMFRSVQDAAEFRQALKSGQLDAAA
;
A
#
# COMPACT_ATOMS: atom_id res chain seq x y z
N MET A 1 -2.35 -27.96 -8.86
CA MET A 1 -2.21 -27.64 -7.42
C MET A 1 -1.31 -26.42 -7.29
N GLY A 2 -1.78 -25.26 -6.82
CA GLY A 2 -0.94 -24.05 -6.77
C GLY A 2 -1.51 -22.81 -6.07
N ARG A 3 -2.77 -22.83 -5.63
CA ARG A 3 -3.44 -21.69 -4.97
C ARG A 3 -3.30 -21.63 -3.45
N TYR A 4 -2.83 -22.69 -2.81
CA TYR A 4 -2.83 -22.81 -1.34
C TYR A 4 -1.74 -22.02 -0.62
N LYS A 5 -0.68 -21.57 -1.31
CA LYS A 5 0.42 -20.80 -0.70
C LYS A 5 0.11 -19.31 -0.55
N SER A 6 -0.71 -18.73 -1.44
CA SER A 6 -0.98 -17.29 -1.43
C SER A 6 -1.98 -16.87 -0.35
N VAL A 7 -2.96 -17.72 -0.02
CA VAL A 7 -3.98 -17.41 1.00
C VAL A 7 -3.37 -17.39 2.40
N LEU A 8 -2.56 -18.41 2.72
CA LEU A 8 -1.90 -18.49 4.03
C LEU A 8 -0.89 -17.36 4.26
N MET A 9 -0.26 -16.82 3.21
CA MET A 9 0.60 -15.65 3.33
C MET A 9 -0.22 -14.37 3.52
N ALA A 10 -1.30 -14.18 2.76
CA ALA A 10 -2.18 -13.03 2.93
C ALA A 10 -2.81 -12.96 4.33
N GLU A 11 -3.26 -14.10 4.89
CA GLU A 11 -3.77 -14.18 6.26
C GLU A 11 -2.69 -13.90 7.32
N LYS A 12 -1.44 -14.28 7.02
CA LYS A 12 -0.31 -14.08 7.93
C LYS A 12 0.19 -12.63 7.91
N ASP A 13 0.28 -12.02 6.73
CA ASP A 13 0.58 -10.59 6.56
C ASP A 13 -0.52 -9.73 7.16
N ALA A 14 -1.81 -10.07 7.02
CA ALA A 14 -2.90 -9.36 7.69
C ALA A 14 -2.83 -9.42 9.23
N ARG A 15 -2.24 -10.49 9.78
CA ARG A 15 -2.02 -10.63 11.23
C ARG A 15 -0.78 -9.88 11.72
N ASP A 16 0.26 -9.81 10.90
CA ASP A 16 1.53 -9.16 11.22
C ASP A 16 1.50 -7.64 10.94
N PHE A 17 0.65 -7.21 10.00
CA PHE A 17 0.47 -5.83 9.56
C PHE A 17 -1.01 -5.41 9.65
N PRO A 18 -1.58 -5.26 10.86
CA PRO A 18 -3.01 -5.03 11.05
C PRO A 18 -3.50 -3.66 10.56
N HIS A 19 -2.59 -2.74 10.23
CA HIS A 19 -2.94 -1.38 9.81
C HIS A 19 -2.85 -1.24 8.30
N HIS A 20 -4.00 -1.11 7.65
CA HIS A 20 -4.09 -1.03 6.19
C HIS A 20 -4.48 0.38 5.75
N VAL A 21 -3.83 0.87 4.70
CA VAL A 21 -4.15 2.13 4.04
C VAL A 21 -4.42 1.84 2.57
N GLU A 22 -5.67 2.00 2.17
CA GLU A 22 -6.12 1.78 0.80
C GLU A 22 -5.98 3.06 -0.02
N LEU A 23 -5.42 2.92 -1.21
CA LEU A 23 -5.24 3.97 -2.19
C LEU A 23 -5.94 3.58 -3.50
N PRO A 24 -6.98 4.31 -3.93
CA PRO A 24 -7.58 4.07 -5.24
C PRO A 24 -6.56 4.38 -6.34
N ILE A 25 -6.37 3.42 -7.23
CA ILE A 25 -5.54 3.56 -8.42
C ILE A 25 -6.46 4.05 -9.54
N PRO A 26 -6.23 5.25 -10.10
CA PRO A 26 -7.02 5.74 -11.21
C PRO A 26 -6.90 4.80 -12.43
N PRO A 27 -7.88 4.82 -13.37
CA PRO A 27 -7.90 3.92 -14.52
C PRO A 27 -6.69 4.07 -15.46
N PHE A 28 -6.01 5.22 -15.43
CA PHE A 28 -4.75 5.45 -16.14
C PHE A 28 -3.50 4.88 -15.44
N GLY A 29 -3.68 4.23 -14.28
CA GLY A 29 -2.62 3.74 -13.42
C GLY A 29 -2.00 4.84 -12.55
N LEU A 30 -1.37 4.42 -11.45
CA LEU A 30 -0.62 5.33 -10.58
C LEU A 30 0.75 5.69 -11.18
N GLY A 31 1.30 4.91 -12.12
CA GLY A 31 2.54 5.22 -12.83
C GLY A 31 3.69 5.60 -11.88
N LYS A 32 4.29 6.78 -12.10
CA LYS A 32 5.37 7.35 -11.27
C LYS A 32 4.98 7.53 -9.80
N ARG A 33 3.69 7.64 -9.49
CA ARG A 33 3.20 7.79 -8.12
C ARG A 33 3.50 6.55 -7.27
N LEU A 34 3.49 5.35 -7.86
CA LEU A 34 3.90 4.14 -7.14
C LEU A 34 5.37 4.19 -6.72
N ASP A 35 6.23 4.70 -7.60
CA ASP A 35 7.66 4.83 -7.34
C ASP A 35 7.92 5.87 -6.24
N ILE A 36 7.26 7.03 -6.31
CA ILE A 36 7.30 8.07 -5.26
C ILE A 36 6.85 7.50 -3.91
N ILE A 37 5.74 6.75 -3.90
CA ILE A 37 5.23 6.10 -2.69
C ILE A 37 6.23 5.06 -2.17
N ALA A 38 6.77 4.20 -3.03
CA ALA A 38 7.71 3.16 -2.63
C ALA A 38 9.03 3.74 -2.09
N VAL A 39 9.55 4.81 -2.70
CA VAL A 39 10.72 5.55 -2.21
C VAL A 39 10.41 6.17 -0.86
N TRP A 40 9.29 6.88 -0.74
CA TRP A 40 8.89 7.52 0.51
C TRP A 40 8.74 6.51 1.65
N LEU A 41 8.08 5.38 1.39
CA LEU A 41 7.91 4.30 2.38
C LEU A 41 9.24 3.72 2.83
N ASN A 42 10.17 3.47 1.90
CA ASN A 42 11.51 3.00 2.28
C ASN A 42 12.32 4.05 3.07
N THR A 43 12.15 5.34 2.78
CA THR A 43 12.87 6.41 3.48
C THR A 43 12.30 6.72 4.86
N HIS A 44 10.97 6.71 5.02
CA HIS A 44 10.29 7.13 6.25
C HIS A 44 9.94 5.97 7.17
N ILE A 45 9.53 4.82 6.62
CA ILE A 45 9.08 3.65 7.39
C ILE A 45 10.14 2.55 7.42
N GLY A 46 10.90 2.38 6.34
CA GLY A 46 11.90 1.31 6.19
C GLY A 46 11.33 0.05 5.53
N PRO A 47 11.90 -1.15 5.76
CA PRO A 47 11.47 -2.39 5.10
C PRO A 47 10.20 -3.04 5.70
N GLU A 48 9.62 -2.44 6.73
CA GLU A 48 8.50 -2.98 7.52
C GLU A 48 7.12 -2.54 6.97
N TRP A 49 6.96 -2.59 5.65
CA TRP A 49 5.67 -2.42 4.98
C TRP A 49 5.45 -3.48 3.92
N ARG A 50 4.18 -3.69 3.58
CA ARG A 50 3.75 -4.60 2.51
C ARG A 50 2.74 -3.89 1.63
N SER A 51 2.67 -4.27 0.36
CA SER A 51 1.65 -3.77 -0.55
C SER A 51 0.97 -4.89 -1.31
N HIS A 52 -0.33 -4.75 -1.48
CA HIS A 52 -1.17 -5.65 -2.27
C HIS A 52 -2.07 -4.82 -3.17
N SER A 53 -2.03 -5.07 -4.48
CA SER A 53 -3.03 -4.53 -5.39
C SER A 53 -4.20 -5.51 -5.50
N HIS A 54 -5.41 -5.01 -5.29
CA HIS A 54 -6.64 -5.74 -5.57
C HIS A 54 -7.38 -5.04 -6.72
N LEU A 55 -7.92 -5.84 -7.64
CA LEU A 55 -8.88 -5.35 -8.62
C LEU A 55 -10.28 -5.76 -8.14
N GLU A 56 -11.05 -4.81 -7.63
CA GLU A 56 -12.44 -5.03 -7.25
C GLU A 56 -13.35 -4.23 -8.19
N LYS A 57 -14.30 -4.90 -8.83
CA LYS A 57 -15.34 -4.28 -9.69
C LYS A 57 -14.81 -3.35 -10.81
N GLY A 58 -13.59 -3.58 -11.29
CA GLY A 58 -12.97 -2.78 -12.35
C GLY A 58 -12.23 -1.54 -11.84
N GLU A 59 -12.24 -1.30 -10.53
CA GLU A 59 -11.38 -0.32 -9.87
C GLU A 59 -10.15 -1.03 -9.30
N HIS A 60 -8.99 -0.51 -9.63
CA HIS A 60 -7.74 -0.97 -9.05
C HIS A 60 -7.54 -0.25 -7.71
N THR A 61 -7.31 -0.99 -6.64
CA THR A 61 -7.00 -0.43 -5.32
C THR A 61 -5.66 -0.99 -4.85
N ALA A 62 -4.75 -0.12 -4.41
CA ALA A 62 -3.51 -0.51 -3.74
C ALA A 62 -3.73 -0.45 -2.24
N SER A 63 -3.60 -1.59 -1.55
CA SER A 63 -3.57 -1.69 -0.10
C SER A 63 -2.13 -1.70 0.38
N TYR A 64 -1.77 -0.73 1.21
CA TYR A 64 -0.49 -0.66 1.90
C TYR A 64 -0.69 -1.07 3.36
N MET A 65 0.07 -2.05 3.82
CA MET A 65 -0.08 -2.64 5.15
C MET A 65 1.15 -2.33 6.00
N PHE A 66 0.90 -1.99 7.26
CA PHE A 66 1.88 -1.52 8.24
C PHE A 66 1.73 -2.27 9.55
N ARG A 67 2.86 -2.48 10.24
CA ARG A 67 2.90 -3.12 11.56
C ARG A 67 2.50 -2.15 12.65
N SER A 68 2.87 -0.87 12.53
CA SER A 68 2.53 0.18 13.48
C SER A 68 1.38 1.06 12.98
N VAL A 69 0.52 1.47 13.90
CA VAL A 69 -0.52 2.47 13.64
C VAL A 69 0.07 3.85 13.32
N GLN A 70 1.25 4.15 13.85
CA GLN A 70 1.95 5.42 13.61
C GLN A 70 2.41 5.51 12.15
N ASP A 71 3.07 4.48 11.64
CA ASP A 71 3.50 4.39 10.24
C ASP A 71 2.31 4.53 9.27
N ALA A 72 1.21 3.85 9.58
CA ALA A 72 -0.02 3.95 8.80
C ALA A 72 -0.62 5.36 8.85
N ALA A 73 -0.59 6.02 10.01
CA ALA A 73 -1.07 7.39 10.17
C ALA A 73 -0.19 8.39 9.42
N GLU A 74 1.14 8.26 9.50
CA GLU A 74 2.09 9.11 8.78
C GLU A 74 1.91 8.95 7.27
N PHE A 75 1.81 7.72 6.77
CA PHE A 75 1.55 7.46 5.36
C PHE A 75 0.21 8.05 4.92
N ARG A 76 -0.85 7.86 5.70
CA ARG A 76 -2.18 8.45 5.43
C ARG A 76 -2.12 9.99 5.42
N GLN A 77 -1.32 10.59 6.29
CA GLN A 77 -1.13 12.03 6.32
C GLN A 77 -0.35 12.53 5.11
N ALA A 78 0.71 11.83 4.70
CA ALA A 78 1.49 12.15 3.50
C ALA A 78 0.62 12.07 2.22
N LEU A 79 -0.29 11.10 2.14
CA LEU A 79 -1.29 11.00 1.07
C LEU A 79 -2.25 12.20 1.08
N LYS A 80 -2.80 12.56 2.26
CA LYS A 80 -3.70 13.72 2.39
C LYS A 80 -3.03 15.05 2.11
N SER A 81 -1.75 15.17 2.46
CA SER A 81 -0.97 16.40 2.26
C SER A 81 -0.58 16.62 0.80
N GLY A 82 -0.83 15.66 -0.10
CA GLY A 82 -0.37 15.74 -1.49
C GLY A 82 1.13 15.55 -1.68
N GLN A 83 1.88 15.22 -0.62
CA GLN A 83 3.33 14.97 -0.69
C GLN A 83 3.66 13.75 -1.56
N LEU A 84 2.70 12.83 -1.67
CA LEU A 84 2.75 11.61 -2.48
C LEU A 84 1.96 11.73 -3.78
N ASP A 85 1.58 12.94 -4.18
CA ASP A 85 1.04 13.16 -5.51
C ASP A 85 2.21 13.29 -6.49
N ALA A 86 2.11 12.64 -7.66
CA ALA A 86 3.12 12.84 -8.69
C ALA A 86 2.98 14.30 -9.13
N ALA A 87 4.02 15.11 -8.93
CA ALA A 87 4.05 16.49 -9.40
C ALA A 87 3.51 16.54 -10.83
N ALA A 88 2.35 17.19 -10.98
CA ALA A 88 1.66 17.36 -12.26
C ALA A 88 2.54 18.11 -13.26
#